data_AF-A0A945Q7U3-F1
#
_entry.id   AF-A0A945Q7U3-F1
#
_cell.length_a   1.000
_cell.length_b   1.000
_cell.length_c   1.000
_cell.angle_alpha   90.00
_cell.angle_beta   90.00
_cell.angle_gamma   90.00
#
_symmetry.space_group_name_H-M   'P 1'
#
loop_
_entity.id
_entity.type
_entity.pdbx_description
1 polymer ?
#
loop_
_entity_poly.entity_id
_entity_poly.type
_entity_poly.pdbx_seq_one_letter_code
_entity_poly.pdbx_strand_id
1 'polypeptide(L)'
;MAKEKFERTKPHCNIGTIGHVDHGKTTLTAAITKVLAESGGAEFQAYDAIDKAPEEKARGITISTAHVEYETENRHYAHVDCP
;
A
#
# COMPACT_ATOMS: atom_id res chain seq x y z
N MET A 1 12.11 -19.77 -6.27
CA MET A 1 10.95 -19.94 -7.17
C MET A 1 10.90 -18.71 -8.04
N ALA A 2 10.89 -18.84 -9.36
CA ALA A 2 10.77 -17.67 -10.23
C ALA A 2 9.43 -16.98 -9.89
N LYS A 3 9.46 -15.69 -9.52
CA LYS A 3 8.23 -14.89 -9.37
C LYS A 3 7.43 -15.08 -10.65
N GLU A 4 6.14 -15.41 -10.53
CA GLU A 4 5.24 -15.44 -11.67
C GLU A 4 5.37 -14.14 -12.46
N LYS A 5 5.38 -14.26 -13.78
CA LYS A 5 5.50 -13.11 -14.67
C LYS A 5 4.21 -12.31 -14.54
N PHE A 6 4.28 -11.15 -13.89
CA PHE A 6 3.13 -10.27 -13.75
C PHE A 6 2.59 -9.87 -15.13
N GLU A 7 1.32 -10.20 -15.39
CA GLU A 7 0.64 -9.83 -16.63
C GLU A 7 -0.08 -8.50 -16.45
N ARG A 8 0.35 -7.48 -17.20
CA ARG A 8 -0.29 -6.15 -17.23
C ARG A 8 -1.53 -6.19 -18.10
N THR A 9 -2.65 -6.62 -17.55
CA THR A 9 -3.96 -6.67 -18.24
C THR A 9 -4.72 -5.36 -18.17
N LYS A 10 -4.42 -4.51 -17.17
CA LYS A 10 -5.10 -3.23 -16.91
C LYS A 10 -4.16 -2.02 -17.07
N PRO A 11 -4.68 -0.83 -17.41
CA PRO A 11 -3.91 0.40 -17.38
C PRO A 11 -3.28 0.64 -15.99
N HIS A 12 -1.98 0.94 -15.98
CA HIS A 12 -1.20 1.13 -14.76
C HIS A 12 -1.16 2.60 -14.35
N CYS A 13 -1.35 2.89 -13.06
CA CYS A 13 -1.20 4.23 -12.49
C CYS A 13 -0.35 4.20 -11.21
N ASN A 14 0.64 5.09 -11.11
CA ASN A 14 1.37 5.32 -9.87
C ASN A 14 0.65 6.39 -9.05
N ILE A 15 0.39 6.11 -7.78
CA ILE A 15 -0.27 7.04 -6.85
C ILE A 15 0.45 7.04 -5.49
N GLY A 16 0.13 8.03 -4.65
CA GLY A 16 0.79 8.19 -3.35
C GLY A 16 -0.06 8.90 -2.32
N THR A 17 0.07 8.51 -1.05
CA THR A 17 -0.47 9.22 0.11
C THR A 17 0.59 10.17 0.66
N ILE A 18 0.26 11.46 0.70
CA ILE A 18 1.11 12.53 1.23
C ILE A 18 0.29 13.39 2.19
N GLY A 19 0.95 14.08 3.12
CA GLY A 19 0.27 14.90 4.13
C GLY A 19 1.06 15.05 5.41
N HIS A 20 0.50 15.78 6.38
CA HIS A 20 1.14 16.02 7.67
C HIS A 20 1.26 14.73 8.51
N VAL A 21 2.14 14.76 9.51
CA VAL A 21 2.25 13.68 10.51
C VAL A 21 0.90 13.48 11.20
N ASP A 22 0.58 12.24 11.56
CA ASP A 22 -0.67 11.82 12.24
C ASP A 22 -1.98 12.05 11.48
N HIS A 23 -1.94 12.46 10.20
CA HIS A 23 -3.14 12.55 9.36
C HIS A 23 -3.64 11.18 8.84
N GLY A 24 -3.05 10.08 9.31
CA GLY A 24 -3.54 8.73 9.03
C GLY A 24 -3.23 8.21 7.62
N LYS A 25 -2.13 8.65 7.00
CA LYS A 25 -1.69 8.20 5.65
C LYS A 25 -1.58 6.68 5.57
N THR A 26 -0.81 6.07 6.46
CA THR A 26 -0.60 4.62 6.54
C THR A 26 -1.86 3.85 6.90
N THR A 27 -2.68 4.39 7.80
CA THR A 27 -3.99 3.81 8.15
C THR A 27 -4.91 3.76 6.94
N LEU A 28 -4.95 4.83 6.15
CA LEU A 28 -5.73 4.88 4.91
C LEU A 28 -5.19 3.88 3.89
N THR A 29 -3.87 3.80 3.73
CA THR A 29 -3.21 2.84 2.84
C THR A 29 -3.57 1.39 3.20
N ALA A 30 -3.50 1.03 4.48
CA ALA A 30 -3.93 -0.29 4.98
C ALA A 30 -5.43 -0.54 4.71
N ALA A 31 -6.29 0.45 4.95
CA ALA A 31 -7.72 0.33 4.71
C ALA A 31 -8.06 0.11 3.22
N ILE A 32 -7.35 0.78 2.30
CA ILE A 32 -7.53 0.57 0.85
C ILE A 32 -7.22 -0.88 0.48
N THR A 33 -6.09 -1.42 0.94
CA THR A 33 -5.74 -2.82 0.64
C THR A 33 -6.76 -3.80 1.25
N LYS A 34 -7.32 -3.48 2.42
CA LYS A 34 -8.34 -4.31 3.06
C LYS A 34 -9.62 -4.37 2.23
N VAL A 35 -10.14 -3.21 1.84
CA VAL A 35 -11.40 -3.12 1.06
C VAL A 35 -11.24 -3.81 -0.29
N LEU A 36 -10.12 -3.63 -0.97
CA LEU A 36 -9.90 -4.25 -2.27
C LEU A 36 -9.60 -5.76 -2.18
N ALA A 37 -9.04 -6.23 -1.06
CA ALA A 37 -8.88 -7.66 -0.81
C ALA A 37 -10.23 -8.38 -0.68
N GLU A 38 -11.27 -7.73 -0.15
CA GLU A 38 -12.63 -8.30 -0.09
C GLU A 38 -13.21 -8.59 -1.49
N SER A 39 -12.79 -7.83 -2.52
CA SER A 39 -13.15 -8.06 -3.92
C SER A 39 -12.08 -8.84 -4.72
N GLY A 40 -11.04 -9.36 -4.07
CA GLY A 40 -9.92 -10.07 -4.72
C GLY A 40 -8.98 -9.19 -5.55
N GLY A 41 -9.07 -7.86 -5.40
CA GLY A 41 -8.26 -6.88 -6.13
C GLY A 41 -6.96 -6.49 -5.41
N ALA A 42 -6.70 -7.04 -4.22
CA ALA A 42 -5.48 -6.77 -3.46
C ALA A 42 -5.14 -7.92 -2.52
N GLU A 43 -3.87 -7.99 -2.12
CA GLU A 43 -3.49 -8.66 -0.87
C GLU A 43 -3.59 -7.64 0.27
N PHE A 44 -4.32 -7.99 1.33
CA PHE A 44 -4.45 -7.10 2.49
C PHE A 44 -3.09 -6.90 3.16
N GLN A 45 -2.70 -5.64 3.36
CA GLN A 45 -1.54 -5.26 4.15
C GLN A 45 -1.99 -4.50 5.40
N ALA A 46 -1.73 -5.12 6.56
CA ALA A 46 -1.98 -4.49 7.84
C ALA A 46 -1.02 -3.31 8.08
N TYR A 47 -1.42 -2.38 8.95
CA TYR A 47 -0.62 -1.21 9.34
C TYR A 47 0.84 -1.59 9.65
N ASP A 48 1.03 -2.60 10.51
CA ASP A 48 2.35 -3.09 10.95
C ASP A 48 3.21 -3.74 9.84
N ALA A 49 2.59 -4.08 8.71
CA ALA A 49 3.28 -4.61 7.53
C ALA A 49 3.75 -3.49 6.59
N ILE A 50 3.07 -2.34 6.63
CA ILE A 50 3.42 -1.12 5.90
C ILE A 50 4.51 -0.36 6.68
N ASP A 51 4.26 -0.09 7.97
CA ASP A 51 5.24 0.44 8.95
C ASP A 51 6.10 -0.71 9.52
N LYS A 52 6.93 -1.30 8.66
CA LYS A 52 7.69 -2.51 9.00
C LYS A 52 8.99 -2.24 9.76
N ALA A 53 9.55 -1.04 9.71
CA ALA A 53 10.84 -0.79 10.33
C ALA A 53 10.72 -0.83 11.87
N PRO A 54 11.68 -1.45 12.59
CA PRO A 54 11.67 -1.47 14.06
C PRO A 54 11.61 -0.07 14.67
N GLU A 55 12.23 0.89 13.99
CA GLU A 55 12.27 2.31 14.37
C GLU A 55 10.92 3.01 14.16
N GLU A 56 10.16 2.63 13.13
CA GLU A 56 8.81 3.15 12.84
C GLU A 56 7.83 2.68 13.93
N LYS A 57 7.86 1.39 14.25
CA LYS A 57 7.00 0.81 15.30
C LYS A 57 7.25 1.41 16.68
N ALA A 58 8.50 1.71 17.00
CA ALA A 58 8.86 2.32 18.27
C ALA A 58 8.42 3.79 18.38
N ARG A 59 8.29 4.50 17.25
CA ARG A 59 7.98 5.93 17.20
C ARG A 59 6.54 6.24 16.78
N GLY A 60 5.82 5.26 16.24
CA GLY A 60 4.45 5.43 15.74
C GLY A 60 4.34 6.33 14.52
N ILE A 61 5.42 6.50 13.76
CA ILE A 61 5.48 7.34 12.56
C ILE A 61 6.18 6.58 11.43
N THR A 62 5.73 6.82 10.20
CA THR A 62 6.37 6.31 8.98
C THR A 62 7.69 7.06 8.75
N ILE A 63 8.78 6.32 8.54
CA ILE A 63 10.14 6.86 8.35
C ILE A 63 10.61 6.57 6.91
N SER A 64 10.16 5.45 6.35
CA SER A 64 10.53 4.94 5.05
C SER A 64 9.29 4.85 4.14
N THR A 65 9.48 5.14 2.86
CA THR A 65 8.40 4.99 1.89
C THR A 65 8.02 3.53 1.73
N ALA A 66 6.75 3.20 1.87
CA ALA A 66 6.24 1.86 1.62
C ALA A 66 5.59 1.76 0.24
N HIS A 67 5.75 0.61 -0.41
CA HIS A 67 5.13 0.31 -1.70
C HIS A 67 4.08 -0.78 -1.52
N VAL A 68 2.86 -0.48 -1.96
CA VAL A 68 1.71 -1.39 -1.96
C VAL A 68 1.13 -1.46 -3.37
N GLU A 69 0.69 -2.64 -3.79
CA GLU A 69 0.02 -2.86 -5.07
C GLU A 69 -1.41 -3.32 -4.85
N TYR A 70 -2.33 -2.79 -5.66
CA TYR A 70 -3.73 -3.20 -5.69
C TYR A 70 -4.35 -2.79 -7.02
N GLU A 71 -5.51 -3.36 -7.33
CA GLU A 71 -6.25 -3.06 -8.53
C GLU A 71 -7.74 -2.90 -8.26
N THR A 72 -8.38 -2.12 -9.13
CA THR A 72 -9.84 -2.06 -9.24
C THR A 72 -10.27 -2.78 -10.51
N GLU A 73 -11.57 -2.78 -10.81
CA GLU A 73 -12.08 -3.29 -12.08
C GLU A 73 -11.41 -2.63 -13.30
N ASN A 74 -11.01 -1.35 -13.17
CA ASN A 74 -10.59 -0.53 -14.30
C ASN A 74 -9.07 -0.37 -14.45
N ARG A 75 -8.29 -0.46 -13.36
CA ARG A 75 -6.86 -0.09 -13.35
C ARG A 75 -6.07 -0.89 -12.32
N HIS A 76 -4.78 -1.01 -12.60
CA HIS A 76 -3.77 -1.46 -11.64
C HIS A 76 -3.05 -0.26 -11.03
N TYR A 77 -2.80 -0.29 -9.73
CA TYR A 77 -2.16 0.78 -8.98
C TYR A 77 -0.91 0.29 -8.26
N ALA A 78 0.17 1.06 -8.42
CA ALA A 78 1.29 1.04 -7.50
C ALA A 78 1.17 2.26 -6.59
N HIS A 79 1.00 2.04 -5.30
CA HIS A 79 0.78 3.06 -4.29
C HIS A 79 2.03 3.23 -3.42
N VAL A 80 2.53 4.46 -3.34
CA VAL A 80 3.63 4.88 -2.45
C VAL A 80 3.07 5.58 -1.20
N ASP A 81 3.25 4.98 -0.03
CA ASP A 81 2.95 5.62 1.25
C ASP A 81 4.16 6.45 1.70
N CYS A 82 3.99 7.75 1.87
CA CYS A 82 5.07 8.67 2.26
C CYS A 82 4.99 9.03 3.77
N PRO A 83 6.13 9.40 4.39
CA PRO A 83 6.21 9.94 5.75
C PRO A 83 5.32 11.17 6.04
#